data_AF-A0A964U288-F1
#
_entry.id   AF-A0A964U288-F1
#
_cell.length_a   1.000
_cell.length_b   1.000
_cell.length_c   1.000
_cell.angle_alpha   90.00
_cell.angle_beta   90.00
_cell.angle_gamma   90.00
#
_symmetry.space_group_name_H-M   'P 1'
#
loop_
_entity.id
_entity.type
_entity.pdbx_description
1 polymer ?
#
loop_
_entity_poly.entity_id
_entity_poly.type
_entity_poly.pdbx_seq_one_letter_code
_entity_poly.pdbx_strand_id
1 'polypeptide(L)'
;YDVALAVKAGADVVVLDGMQGGTAATQDVFIENVGLPTLACIRPAVRALQDLGVHRDVQLVVSGGIRTGADVAKALALGADAVSIGTAAMVALGDNDPKYEDEYNALGTTAGAYDDWHEGRDPAGITTQDPELAARLDPVDAGRRLRNYLKVMTLEAQTIARACGHNHLHNLEPEDLCALTMEAAAMAQIPLAGTDWYPGKPGGGY
;
A
#
# COMPACT_ATOMS: atom_id res chain seq x y z
N TYR A 1 2.39 8.25 18.44
CA TYR A 1 2.13 9.63 18.90
C TYR A 1 1.41 10.43 17.83
N ASP A 2 1.85 10.36 16.57
CA ASP A 2 1.31 11.18 15.46
C ASP A 2 -0.18 10.98 15.20
N VAL A 3 -0.66 9.73 15.21
CA VAL A 3 -2.10 9.43 15.09
C VAL A 3 -2.92 10.15 16.17
N ALA A 4 -2.46 10.10 17.42
CA ALA A 4 -3.15 10.76 18.51
C ALA A 4 -3.12 12.29 18.40
N LEU A 5 -2.05 12.86 17.84
CA LEU A 5 -1.96 14.29 17.56
C LEU A 5 -2.94 14.70 16.46
N ALA A 6 -3.01 13.92 15.36
CA ALA A 6 -3.94 14.16 14.25
C ALA A 6 -5.40 14.13 14.73
N VAL A 7 -5.77 13.11 15.53
CA VAL A 7 -7.11 13.02 16.13
C VAL A 7 -7.41 14.24 17.01
N LYS A 8 -6.48 14.65 17.88
CA LYS A 8 -6.67 15.83 18.75
C LYS A 8 -6.77 17.14 17.98
N ALA A 9 -6.20 17.20 16.77
CA ALA A 9 -6.33 18.33 15.87
C ALA A 9 -7.68 18.34 15.11
N GLY A 10 -8.53 17.32 15.29
CA GLY A 10 -9.86 17.22 14.69
C GLY A 10 -9.88 16.47 13.35
N ALA A 11 -8.92 15.58 13.09
CA ALA A 11 -8.93 14.77 11.87
C ALA A 11 -10.04 13.71 11.89
N ASP A 12 -10.86 13.67 10.84
CA ASP A 12 -11.84 12.60 10.59
C ASP A 12 -11.21 11.37 9.92
N VAL A 13 -10.07 11.57 9.26
CA VAL A 13 -9.31 10.52 8.56
C VAL A 13 -7.82 10.72 8.83
N VAL A 14 -7.13 9.62 9.12
CA VAL A 14 -5.67 9.55 9.18
C VAL A 14 -5.18 8.66 8.05
N VAL A 15 -4.35 9.22 7.16
CA VAL A 15 -3.64 8.46 6.13
C VAL A 15 -2.26 8.10 6.64
N LEU A 16 -2.02 6.81 6.81
CA LEU A 16 -0.73 6.25 7.21
C LEU A 16 0.02 5.77 5.96
N ASP A 17 1.06 6.51 5.56
CA ASP A 17 1.91 6.17 4.43
C ASP A 17 3.25 5.62 4.92
N GLY A 18 3.58 4.39 4.51
CA GLY A 18 4.84 3.76 4.87
C GLY A 18 5.99 4.14 3.91
N MET A 19 7.21 3.71 4.25
CA MET A 19 8.42 3.98 3.43
C MET A 19 8.33 3.46 1.99
N GLN A 20 7.41 2.53 1.71
CA GLN A 20 7.15 2.00 0.37
C GLN A 20 6.28 2.94 -0.50
N GLY A 21 5.99 4.15 -0.03
CA GLY A 21 5.38 5.21 -0.83
C GLY A 21 6.27 5.60 -2.00
N GLY A 22 5.64 5.86 -3.16
CA GLY A 22 6.35 6.34 -4.34
C GLY A 22 6.49 7.87 -4.35
N THR A 23 7.49 8.37 -5.04
CA THR A 23 7.68 9.79 -5.31
C THR A 23 8.33 9.97 -6.68
N ALA A 24 8.00 11.07 -7.36
CA ALA A 24 8.62 11.42 -8.63
C ALA A 24 9.95 12.17 -8.44
N ALA A 25 10.09 12.92 -7.35
CA ALA A 25 11.24 13.78 -7.11
C ALA A 25 11.48 13.95 -5.61
N THR A 26 12.55 13.33 -5.11
CA THR A 26 13.08 13.56 -3.76
C THR A 26 14.56 13.19 -3.75
N GLN A 27 15.27 13.45 -2.65
CA GLN A 27 16.66 13.02 -2.49
C GLN A 27 16.73 11.53 -2.10
N ASP A 28 17.69 10.78 -2.66
CA ASP A 28 17.92 9.36 -2.34
C ASP A 28 18.05 9.09 -0.85
N VAL A 29 18.66 10.01 -0.10
CA VAL A 29 18.80 9.86 1.35
C VAL A 29 17.44 9.73 2.05
N PHE A 30 16.40 10.40 1.54
CA PHE A 30 15.04 10.25 2.07
C PHE A 30 14.41 8.93 1.63
N ILE A 31 14.56 8.53 0.35
CA ILE A 31 14.02 7.27 -0.17
C ILE A 31 14.58 6.08 0.61
N GLU A 32 15.91 6.05 0.78
CA GLU A 32 16.62 4.88 1.28
C GLU A 32 16.71 4.82 2.81
N ASN A 33 16.59 5.95 3.51
CA ASN A 33 16.90 6.03 4.95
C ASN A 33 15.80 6.65 5.82
N VAL A 34 14.70 7.13 5.25
CA VAL A 34 13.63 7.80 6.00
C VAL A 34 12.31 7.06 5.84
N GLY A 35 11.62 6.85 6.96
CA GLY A 35 10.32 6.21 7.01
C GLY A 35 10.34 4.90 7.79
N LEU A 36 9.16 4.30 7.92
CA LEU A 36 8.96 3.02 8.58
C LEU A 36 8.23 2.07 7.62
N PRO A 37 8.51 0.76 7.68
CA PRO A 37 7.79 -0.22 6.87
C PRO A 37 6.27 -0.15 7.11
N THR A 38 5.46 -0.03 6.04
CA THR A 38 4.00 0.10 6.13
C THR A 38 3.39 -0.89 7.12
N LEU A 39 3.76 -2.17 6.99
CA LEU A 39 3.23 -3.26 7.82
C LEU A 39 3.46 -3.05 9.33
N ALA A 40 4.60 -2.49 9.72
CA ALA A 40 4.97 -2.28 11.11
C ALA A 40 4.18 -1.14 11.76
N CYS A 41 3.59 -0.25 10.97
CA CYS A 41 2.93 0.95 11.45
C CYS A 41 1.42 0.79 11.66
N ILE A 42 0.77 -0.17 11.01
CA ILE A 42 -0.69 -0.31 11.02
C ILE A 42 -1.20 -0.58 12.44
N ARG A 43 -0.67 -1.60 13.13
CA ARG A 43 -1.15 -1.98 14.46
C ARG A 43 -0.91 -0.90 15.52
N PRO A 44 0.27 -0.24 15.58
CA PRO A 44 0.45 0.93 16.44
C PRO A 44 -0.54 2.06 16.16
N ALA A 45 -0.88 2.33 14.90
CA ALA A 45 -1.86 3.34 14.53
C ALA A 45 -3.27 2.97 15.00
N VAL A 46 -3.69 1.74 14.74
CA VAL A 46 -4.97 1.18 15.21
C VAL A 46 -5.08 1.26 16.73
N ARG A 47 -4.03 0.84 17.44
CA ARG A 47 -3.98 0.91 18.91
C ARG A 47 -4.12 2.36 19.41
N ALA A 48 -3.47 3.32 18.75
CA ALA A 48 -3.60 4.73 19.13
C ALA A 48 -5.04 5.24 18.98
N LEU A 49 -5.78 4.81 17.95
CA LEU A 49 -7.20 5.13 17.79
C LEU A 49 -8.06 4.44 18.86
N GLN A 50 -7.74 3.18 19.20
CA GLN A 50 -8.43 2.42 20.26
C GLN A 50 -8.22 3.04 21.64
N ASP A 51 -6.98 3.42 21.97
CA ASP A 51 -6.63 4.05 23.26
C ASP A 51 -7.32 5.41 23.44
N LEU A 52 -7.68 6.08 22.35
CA LEU A 52 -8.46 7.32 22.35
C LEU A 52 -9.97 7.10 22.28
N GLY A 53 -10.43 5.86 22.11
CA GLY A 53 -11.85 5.52 22.00
C GLY A 53 -12.52 5.99 20.70
N VAL A 54 -11.75 6.20 19.63
CA VAL A 54 -12.24 6.72 18.33
C VAL A 54 -11.97 5.75 17.16
N HIS A 55 -11.58 4.51 17.46
CA HIS A 55 -11.36 3.50 16.44
C HIS A 55 -12.66 3.23 15.67
N ARG A 56 -12.60 3.32 14.33
CA ARG A 56 -13.74 3.29 13.38
C ARG A 56 -14.62 4.55 13.36
N ASP A 57 -14.42 5.52 14.24
CA ASP A 57 -15.00 6.86 14.12
C ASP A 57 -14.07 7.78 13.32
N VAL A 58 -12.77 7.76 13.64
CA VAL A 58 -11.71 8.32 12.80
C VAL A 58 -11.16 7.22 11.91
N GLN A 59 -11.26 7.40 10.60
CA GLN A 59 -10.89 6.37 9.63
C GLN A 59 -9.38 6.28 9.47
N LEU A 60 -8.85 5.06 9.40
CA LEU A 60 -7.44 4.80 9.09
C LEU A 60 -7.30 4.31 7.64
N VAL A 61 -6.66 5.11 6.79
CA VAL A 61 -6.31 4.72 5.42
C VAL A 61 -4.84 4.36 5.38
N VAL A 62 -4.49 3.19 4.84
CA VAL A 62 -3.10 2.73 4.71
C VAL A 62 -2.61 2.90 3.27
N SER A 63 -1.41 3.47 3.12
CA SER A 63 -0.73 3.69 1.85
C SER A 63 0.71 3.16 1.92
N GLY A 64 1.34 3.02 0.75
CA GLY A 64 2.73 2.57 0.61
C GLY A 64 2.82 1.07 0.38
N GLY A 65 3.20 0.67 -0.84
CA GLY A 65 3.46 -0.74 -1.21
C GLY A 65 2.24 -1.63 -1.46
N ILE A 66 1.01 -1.10 -1.40
CA ILE A 66 -0.23 -1.86 -1.68
C ILE A 66 -0.36 -2.10 -3.20
N ARG A 67 -0.38 -3.37 -3.61
CA ARG A 67 -0.37 -3.75 -5.04
C ARG A 67 -1.40 -4.81 -5.41
N THR A 68 -1.87 -5.61 -4.47
CA THR A 68 -2.76 -6.76 -4.74
C THR A 68 -3.97 -6.78 -3.80
N GLY A 69 -4.99 -7.59 -4.12
CA GLY A 69 -6.11 -7.79 -3.21
C GLY A 69 -5.71 -8.49 -1.91
N ALA A 70 -4.61 -9.26 -1.94
CA ALA A 70 -4.02 -9.84 -0.73
C ALA A 70 -3.42 -8.76 0.19
N ASP A 71 -2.79 -7.73 -0.37
CA ASP A 71 -2.29 -6.60 0.43
C ASP A 71 -3.45 -5.82 1.06
N VAL A 72 -4.53 -5.60 0.30
CA VAL A 72 -5.77 -4.99 0.82
C VAL A 72 -6.33 -5.79 1.99
N ALA A 73 -6.52 -7.10 1.81
CA ALA A 73 -7.07 -7.96 2.85
C ALA A 73 -6.20 -7.95 4.13
N LYS A 74 -4.87 -8.01 3.99
CA LYS A 74 -3.95 -7.92 5.13
C LYS A 74 -4.04 -6.57 5.84
N ALA A 75 -4.08 -5.46 5.11
CA ALA A 75 -4.18 -4.13 5.72
C ALA A 75 -5.49 -3.96 6.50
N LEU A 76 -6.62 -4.41 5.92
CA LEU A 76 -7.92 -4.37 6.58
C LEU A 76 -7.96 -5.29 7.82
N ALA A 77 -7.43 -6.51 7.70
CA ALA A 77 -7.31 -7.44 8.83
C ALA A 77 -6.48 -6.85 9.98
N LEU A 78 -5.41 -6.11 9.68
CA LEU A 78 -4.60 -5.44 10.70
C LEU A 78 -5.31 -4.24 11.36
N GLY A 79 -6.43 -3.80 10.81
CA GLY A 79 -7.33 -2.79 11.38
C GLY A 79 -7.46 -1.51 10.54
N ALA A 80 -6.96 -1.46 9.30
CA ALA A 80 -7.26 -0.34 8.41
C ALA A 80 -8.75 -0.30 8.02
N ASP A 81 -9.25 0.88 7.68
CA ASP A 81 -10.58 1.10 7.10
C ASP A 81 -10.52 1.09 5.57
N ALA A 82 -9.44 1.59 4.99
CA ALA A 82 -9.23 1.56 3.55
C ALA A 82 -7.74 1.49 3.21
N VAL A 83 -7.45 1.27 1.93
CA VAL A 83 -6.10 1.38 1.38
C VAL A 83 -6.07 2.39 0.24
N SER A 84 -4.91 3.04 0.09
CA SER A 84 -4.58 3.88 -1.06
C SER A 84 -3.58 3.17 -1.95
N ILE A 85 -3.68 3.42 -3.26
CA ILE A 85 -2.78 2.88 -4.29
C ILE A 85 -2.27 4.02 -5.17
N GLY A 86 -0.96 4.04 -5.39
CA GLY A 86 -0.29 5.03 -6.25
C GLY A 86 0.40 4.32 -7.42
N THR A 87 1.65 3.88 -7.22
CA THR A 87 2.48 3.24 -8.25
C THR A 87 1.79 2.08 -8.96
N ALA A 88 1.10 1.20 -8.23
CA ALA A 88 0.38 0.08 -8.86
C ALA A 88 -0.74 0.55 -9.81
N ALA A 89 -1.40 1.67 -9.49
CA ALA A 89 -2.39 2.28 -10.36
C ALA A 89 -1.74 2.90 -11.60
N MET A 90 -0.57 3.55 -11.46
CA MET A 90 0.20 4.08 -12.60
C MET A 90 0.65 2.97 -13.55
N VAL A 91 1.21 1.89 -13.01
CA VAL A 91 1.56 0.69 -13.80
C VAL A 91 0.34 0.11 -14.51
N ALA A 92 -0.82 0.07 -13.84
CA ALA A 92 -2.06 -0.36 -14.49
C ALA A 92 -2.53 0.58 -15.61
N LEU A 93 -2.26 1.89 -15.54
CA LEU A 93 -2.54 2.83 -16.63
C LEU A 93 -1.64 2.56 -17.86
N GLY A 94 -0.43 2.02 -17.63
CA GLY A 94 0.55 1.71 -18.67
C GLY A 94 1.92 2.32 -18.41
N ASP A 95 2.20 2.73 -17.18
CA ASP A 95 3.53 3.19 -16.78
C ASP A 95 4.53 2.04 -16.89
N ASN A 96 5.75 2.34 -17.34
CA ASN A 96 6.80 1.33 -17.53
C ASN A 96 6.39 0.17 -18.48
N ASP A 97 5.45 0.39 -19.43
CA ASP A 97 4.94 -0.64 -20.34
C ASP A 97 6.03 -1.14 -21.32
N PRO A 98 6.27 -2.47 -21.46
CA PRO A 98 7.27 -3.04 -22.36
C PRO A 98 7.15 -2.63 -23.83
N LYS A 99 6.00 -2.11 -24.27
CA LYS A 99 5.87 -1.56 -25.62
C LYS A 99 6.81 -0.38 -25.91
N TYR A 100 7.34 0.29 -24.88
CA TYR A 100 8.30 1.40 -25.00
C TYR A 100 9.75 0.99 -24.69
N GLU A 101 10.07 -0.31 -24.69
CA GLU A 101 11.40 -0.83 -24.34
C GLU A 101 12.54 -0.13 -25.09
N ASP A 102 12.41 0.10 -26.40
CA ASP A 102 13.45 0.78 -27.19
C ASP A 102 13.68 2.23 -26.73
N GLU A 103 12.62 2.94 -26.31
CA GLU A 103 12.71 4.31 -25.80
C GLU A 103 13.28 4.34 -24.38
N TYR A 104 12.90 3.39 -23.52
CA TYR A 104 13.52 3.22 -22.20
C TYR A 104 15.02 2.92 -22.31
N ASN A 105 15.42 2.05 -23.25
CA ASN A 105 16.84 1.78 -23.52
C ASN A 105 17.58 3.03 -24.00
N ALA A 106 16.94 3.88 -24.82
CA ALA A 106 17.51 5.16 -25.23
C ALA A 106 17.71 6.15 -24.06
N LEU A 107 16.91 6.01 -22.99
CA LEU A 107 17.07 6.76 -21.73
C LEU A 107 18.10 6.11 -20.78
N GLY A 108 18.66 4.94 -21.12
CA GLY A 108 19.63 4.23 -20.30
C GLY A 108 19.02 3.30 -19.24
N THR A 109 17.75 2.93 -19.38
CA THR A 109 17.03 2.02 -18.47
C THR A 109 16.28 0.93 -19.28
N THR A 110 15.39 0.18 -18.65
CA THR A 110 14.52 -0.83 -19.28
C THR A 110 13.09 -0.71 -18.75
N ALA A 111 12.11 -1.24 -19.48
CA ALA A 111 10.73 -1.24 -19.03
C ALA A 111 10.58 -1.96 -17.68
N GLY A 112 9.85 -1.34 -16.76
CA GLY A 112 9.68 -1.82 -15.38
C GLY A 112 10.72 -1.26 -14.40
N ALA A 113 11.75 -0.56 -14.88
CA ALA A 113 12.83 -0.02 -14.05
C ALA A 113 13.10 1.47 -14.29
N TYR A 114 12.32 2.16 -15.13
CA TYR A 114 12.46 3.62 -15.25
C TYR A 114 11.97 4.29 -13.96
N ASP A 115 12.83 5.12 -13.38
CA ASP A 115 12.61 5.83 -12.10
C ASP A 115 13.09 7.30 -12.11
N ASP A 116 13.69 7.79 -13.20
CA ASP A 116 14.08 9.19 -13.39
C ASP A 116 12.88 10.10 -13.73
N TRP A 117 11.78 9.98 -12.97
CA TRP A 117 10.51 10.68 -13.22
C TRP A 117 10.64 12.21 -13.21
N HIS A 118 11.54 12.72 -12.37
CA HIS A 118 11.84 14.14 -12.23
C HIS A 118 12.37 14.78 -13.52
N GLU A 119 12.91 13.99 -14.45
CA GLU A 119 13.36 14.45 -15.75
C GLU A 119 12.20 14.73 -16.72
N GLY A 120 10.99 14.22 -16.43
CA GLY A 120 9.80 14.43 -17.26
C GLY A 120 9.88 13.79 -18.66
N ARG A 121 10.73 12.78 -18.84
CA ARG A 121 10.99 12.12 -20.14
C ARG A 121 10.26 10.78 -20.29
N ASP A 122 9.24 10.53 -19.48
CA ASP A 122 8.48 9.27 -19.50
C ASP A 122 7.88 8.96 -20.89
N PRO A 123 8.37 7.92 -21.59
CA PRO A 123 7.82 7.49 -22.88
C PRO A 123 6.35 7.11 -22.83
N ALA A 124 5.83 6.69 -21.67
CA ALA A 124 4.44 6.30 -21.48
C ALA A 124 3.48 7.49 -21.39
N GLY A 125 3.99 8.71 -21.20
CA GLY A 125 3.19 9.92 -21.18
C GLY A 125 2.40 10.12 -19.88
N ILE A 126 2.75 9.43 -18.80
CA ILE A 126 2.05 9.49 -17.51
C ILE A 126 2.72 10.51 -16.59
N THR A 127 4.05 10.46 -16.48
CA THR A 127 4.85 11.30 -15.57
C THR A 127 5.67 12.32 -16.36
N THR A 128 4.97 13.15 -17.14
CA THR A 128 5.60 14.18 -17.98
C THR A 128 4.73 15.43 -18.09
N GLN A 129 5.36 16.57 -18.40
CA GLN A 129 4.70 17.81 -18.82
C GLN A 129 4.98 18.15 -20.29
N ASP A 130 5.73 17.31 -21.00
CA ASP A 130 5.97 17.46 -22.43
C ASP A 130 4.67 17.16 -23.19
N PRO A 131 4.15 18.09 -24.02
CA PRO A 131 2.88 17.89 -24.72
C PRO A 131 2.87 16.71 -25.70
N GLU A 132 4.01 16.39 -26.33
CA GLU A 132 4.10 15.29 -27.29
C GLU A 132 4.11 13.94 -26.57
N LEU A 133 4.81 13.83 -25.44
CA LEU A 133 4.78 12.63 -24.60
C LEU A 133 3.42 12.46 -23.91
N ALA A 134 2.86 13.52 -23.31
CA ALA A 134 1.57 13.47 -22.63
C ALA A 134 0.43 13.07 -23.57
N ALA A 135 0.49 13.45 -24.85
CA ALA A 135 -0.49 13.05 -25.86
C ALA A 135 -0.51 11.54 -26.15
N ARG A 136 0.49 10.78 -25.71
CA ARG A 136 0.57 9.32 -25.90
C ARG A 136 -0.36 8.55 -24.97
N LEU A 137 -0.75 9.13 -23.83
CA LEU A 137 -1.66 8.49 -22.90
C LEU A 137 -3.10 8.66 -23.37
N ASP A 138 -3.71 7.57 -23.89
CA ASP A 138 -5.15 7.53 -24.14
C ASP A 138 -5.91 7.33 -22.81
N PRO A 139 -6.65 8.34 -22.30
CA PRO A 139 -7.33 8.25 -21.01
C PRO A 139 -8.46 7.22 -20.99
N VAL A 140 -9.08 6.90 -22.14
CA VAL A 140 -10.16 5.92 -22.23
C VAL A 140 -9.59 4.52 -22.11
N ASP A 141 -8.52 4.23 -22.85
CA ASP A 141 -7.87 2.91 -22.79
C ASP A 141 -7.14 2.70 -21.47
N ALA A 142 -6.43 3.70 -20.95
CA ALA A 142 -5.81 3.65 -19.64
C ALA A 142 -6.85 3.41 -18.53
N GLY A 143 -7.99 4.12 -18.60
CA GLY A 143 -9.12 3.91 -17.68
C GLY A 143 -9.70 2.50 -17.72
N ARG A 144 -9.77 1.86 -18.91
CA ARG A 144 -10.18 0.45 -19.04
C ARG A 144 -9.21 -0.50 -18.36
N ARG A 145 -7.90 -0.27 -18.49
CA ARG A 145 -6.86 -1.07 -17.84
C ARG A 145 -6.91 -0.92 -16.31
N LEU A 146 -6.99 0.32 -15.82
CA LEU A 146 -7.13 0.63 -14.39
C LEU A 146 -8.38 -0.02 -13.79
N ARG A 147 -9.53 0.05 -14.48
CA ARG A 147 -10.76 -0.63 -14.06
C ARG A 147 -10.56 -2.14 -13.93
N ASN A 148 -9.87 -2.77 -14.88
CA ASN A 148 -9.62 -4.21 -14.82
C ASN A 148 -8.75 -4.56 -13.62
N TYR A 149 -7.70 -3.77 -13.35
CA TYR A 149 -6.84 -3.92 -12.17
C TYR A 149 -7.65 -3.80 -10.86
N LEU A 150 -8.42 -2.71 -10.69
CA LEU A 150 -9.26 -2.50 -9.51
C LEU A 150 -10.28 -3.63 -9.31
N LYS A 151 -10.86 -4.14 -10.41
CA LYS A 151 -11.80 -5.27 -10.37
C LYS A 151 -11.12 -6.53 -9.85
N VAL A 152 -9.93 -6.86 -10.36
CA VAL A 152 -9.18 -8.05 -9.91
C VAL A 152 -8.78 -7.91 -8.45
N MET A 153 -8.24 -6.75 -8.06
CA MET A 153 -7.88 -6.45 -6.67
C MET A 153 -9.07 -6.65 -5.71
N THR A 154 -10.25 -6.18 -6.11
CA THR A 154 -11.50 -6.36 -5.35
C THR A 154 -11.88 -7.83 -5.25
N LEU A 155 -11.83 -8.59 -6.36
CA LEU A 155 -12.20 -10.00 -6.38
C LEU A 155 -11.24 -10.86 -5.53
N GLU A 156 -9.95 -10.56 -5.54
CA GLU A 156 -8.95 -11.21 -4.70
C GLU A 156 -9.22 -10.97 -3.22
N ALA A 157 -9.42 -9.71 -2.82
CA ALA A 157 -9.74 -9.36 -1.43
C ALA A 157 -11.02 -10.06 -0.94
N GLN A 158 -12.07 -10.06 -1.76
CA GLN A 158 -13.32 -10.78 -1.48
C GLN A 158 -13.12 -12.30 -1.37
N THR A 159 -12.24 -12.87 -2.18
CA THR A 159 -11.93 -14.30 -2.13
C THR A 159 -11.22 -14.66 -0.84
N ILE A 160 -10.30 -13.83 -0.37
CA ILE A 160 -9.62 -14.01 0.91
C ILE A 160 -10.60 -13.89 2.08
N ALA A 161 -11.43 -12.83 2.11
CA ALA A 161 -12.43 -12.67 3.18
C ALA A 161 -13.37 -13.87 3.27
N ARG A 162 -13.85 -14.38 2.13
CA ARG A 162 -14.68 -15.60 2.10
C ARG A 162 -13.93 -16.84 2.57
N ALA A 163 -12.64 -16.97 2.24
CA ALA A 163 -11.81 -18.08 2.70
C ALA A 163 -11.64 -18.07 4.23
N CYS A 164 -11.64 -16.88 4.85
CA CYS A 164 -11.64 -16.68 6.30
C CYS A 164 -13.04 -16.83 6.94
N GLY A 165 -14.08 -17.11 6.15
CA GLY A 165 -15.45 -17.26 6.65
C GLY A 165 -16.24 -15.95 6.79
N HIS A 166 -15.72 -14.84 6.26
CA HIS A 166 -16.34 -13.53 6.35
C HIS A 166 -17.20 -13.19 5.13
N ASN A 167 -18.28 -12.45 5.36
CA ASN A 167 -19.17 -11.94 4.30
C ASN A 167 -18.93 -10.47 3.94
N HIS A 168 -18.05 -9.77 4.66
CA HIS A 168 -17.68 -8.39 4.43
C HIS A 168 -16.18 -8.19 4.70
N LEU A 169 -15.50 -7.32 3.93
CA LEU A 169 -14.06 -7.09 4.08
C LEU A 169 -13.68 -6.50 5.45
N HIS A 170 -14.52 -5.63 6.02
CA HIS A 170 -14.30 -5.08 7.36
C HIS A 170 -14.50 -6.07 8.50
N ASN A 171 -14.93 -7.31 8.22
CA ASN A 171 -14.96 -8.36 9.23
C ASN A 171 -13.64 -9.12 9.32
N LEU A 172 -12.68 -8.83 8.44
CA LEU A 172 -11.32 -9.37 8.57
C LEU A 172 -10.70 -8.84 9.86
N GLU A 173 -10.11 -9.74 10.63
CA GLU A 173 -9.49 -9.46 11.92
C GLU A 173 -8.03 -9.95 11.92
N PRO A 174 -7.19 -9.48 12.86
CA PRO A 174 -5.81 -9.94 12.99
C PRO A 174 -5.68 -11.47 13.12
N GLU A 175 -6.69 -12.11 13.70
CA GLU A 175 -6.80 -13.55 13.92
C GLU A 175 -6.92 -14.35 12.62
N ASP A 176 -7.30 -13.71 11.51
CA ASP A 176 -7.31 -14.32 10.17
C ASP A 176 -5.91 -14.44 9.56
N LEU A 177 -4.89 -13.84 10.20
CA LEU A 177 -3.51 -13.83 9.73
C LEU A 177 -2.63 -14.72 10.60
N CYS A 178 -1.60 -15.29 9.97
CA CYS A 178 -0.44 -15.84 10.66
C CYS A 178 0.85 -15.34 9.98
N ALA A 179 1.88 -15.09 10.79
CA ALA A 179 3.18 -14.69 10.29
C ALA A 179 4.00 -15.92 9.90
N LEU A 180 4.65 -15.87 8.73
CA LEU A 180 5.54 -16.96 8.28
C LEU A 180 6.98 -16.80 8.77
N THR A 181 7.33 -15.60 9.25
CA THR A 181 8.67 -15.31 9.78
C THR A 181 8.57 -14.56 11.10
N MET A 182 9.66 -14.60 11.87
CA MET A 182 9.76 -13.94 13.17
C MET A 182 9.68 -12.41 13.05
N GLU A 183 10.25 -11.85 11.98
CA GLU A 183 10.25 -10.43 11.70
C GLU A 183 8.84 -9.94 11.36
N ALA A 184 8.11 -10.69 10.52
CA ALA A 184 6.72 -10.40 10.23
C ALA A 184 5.85 -10.47 11.50
N ALA A 185 6.09 -11.47 12.36
CA ALA A 185 5.40 -11.60 13.64
C ALA A 185 5.69 -10.39 14.55
N ALA A 186 6.96 -9.98 14.64
CA ALA A 186 7.38 -8.82 15.43
C ALA A 186 6.75 -7.51 14.94
N MET A 187 6.79 -7.27 13.63
CA MET A 187 6.34 -6.03 13.02
C MET A 187 4.81 -5.92 13.02
N ALA A 188 4.13 -6.97 12.58
CA ALA A 188 2.68 -6.97 12.45
C ALA A 188 1.95 -7.34 13.75
N GLN A 189 2.68 -7.76 14.80
CA GLN A 189 2.11 -8.25 16.05
C GLN A 189 1.07 -9.36 15.82
N ILE A 190 1.36 -10.22 14.84
CA ILE A 190 0.57 -11.39 14.45
C ILE A 190 1.33 -12.65 14.88
N PRO A 191 0.66 -13.68 15.43
CA PRO A 191 1.33 -14.91 15.84
C PRO A 191 2.12 -15.58 14.71
N LEU A 192 3.29 -16.14 15.04
CA LEU A 192 4.03 -17.01 14.14
C LEU A 192 3.20 -18.27 13.85
N ALA A 193 3.14 -18.69 12.60
CA ALA A 193 2.35 -19.83 12.15
C ALA A 193 2.59 -21.08 13.00
N GLY A 194 1.49 -21.69 13.47
CA GLY A 194 1.53 -22.85 14.36
C GLY A 194 1.76 -22.52 15.84
N THR A 195 1.75 -21.23 16.22
CA THR A 195 1.95 -20.77 17.60
C THR A 195 0.98 -19.64 17.95
N ASP A 196 0.85 -19.33 19.23
CA ASP A 196 0.18 -18.11 19.71
C ASP A 196 1.16 -16.97 20.00
N TRP A 197 2.40 -17.07 19.53
CA TRP A 197 3.49 -16.23 19.99
C TRP A 197 3.93 -15.21 18.94
N TYR A 198 4.25 -14.00 19.39
CA TYR A 198 5.05 -13.01 18.66
C TYR A 198 5.96 -12.27 19.64
N PRO A 199 7.11 -11.72 19.20
CA PRO A 199 8.02 -11.01 20.09
C PRO A 199 7.34 -9.89 20.88
N GLY A 200 7.44 -9.95 22.21
CA GLY A 200 6.86 -8.95 23.10
C GLY A 200 5.35 -9.10 23.38
N LYS A 201 4.71 -10.21 22.97
CA LYS A 201 3.32 -10.51 23.36
C LYS A 201 3.19 -10.61 24.89
N PRO A 202 2.36 -9.78 25.55
CA PRO A 202 2.16 -9.88 26.99
C PRO A 202 1.46 -11.19 27.36
N GLY A 203 2.00 -11.92 28.35
CA GLY A 203 1.35 -13.11 28.91
C GLY A 203 1.42 -14.40 28.08
N GLY A 204 2.18 -14.43 26.99
CA GLY A 204 2.46 -15.66 26.23
C GLY A 204 3.62 -16.44 26.84
N GLY A 205 3.34 -17.60 27.44
CA GLY A 205 4.39 -18.59 27.73
C GLY A 205 4.94 -19.17 26.42
N TYR A 206 6.21 -19.58 26.44
CA TYR A 206 6.81 -20.38 25.38
C TYR A 206 6.09 -21.72 25.21
#